data_AF-A0A415CY77-F1
#
_entry.id   AF-A0A415CY77-F1
#
_cell.length_a   1.000
_cell.length_b   1.000
_cell.length_c   1.000
_cell.angle_alpha   90.00
_cell.angle_beta   90.00
_cell.angle_gamma   90.00
#
_symmetry.space_group_name_H-M   'P 1'
#
loop_
_entity.id
_entity.type
_entity.pdbx_description
1 polymer ?
#
loop_
_entity_poly.entity_id
_entity_poly.type
_entity_poly.pdbx_seq_one_letter_code
_entity_poly.pdbx_strand_id
1 'polypeptide(L)' 'MTEAAADMLRAYREVPTAQLALSGYLDIKGNVWGAIVRDGRGWVDMVTIAADAGDASCRLRAVRLSPQATDSKEGS' A
#
# COMPACT_ATOMS: atom_id res chain seq x y z
N MET A 1 9.43 -10.81 6.84
CA MET A 1 8.69 -9.51 6.82
C MET A 1 9.53 -8.35 6.30
N THR A 2 10.68 -8.02 6.90
CA THR A 2 11.51 -6.88 6.45
C THR A 2 11.93 -6.99 4.98
N GLU A 3 12.37 -8.15 4.53
CA GLU A 3 12.71 -8.39 3.11
C GLU A 3 11.49 -8.23 2.20
N ALA A 4 10.35 -8.84 2.56
CA ALA A 4 9.11 -8.69 1.81
C ALA A 4 8.67 -7.21 1.68
N ALA A 5 8.79 -6.42 2.76
CA ALA A 5 8.50 -4.99 2.71
C ALA A 5 9.49 -4.23 1.80
N ALA A 6 10.79 -4.56 1.86
CA ALA A 6 11.79 -3.95 1.02
C ALA A 6 11.57 -4.27 -0.47
N ASP A 7 11.27 -5.52 -0.81
CA ASP A 7 10.97 -5.95 -2.18
C ASP A 7 9.72 -5.27 -2.73
N MET A 8 8.70 -5.14 -1.89
CA MET A 8 7.47 -4.42 -2.23
C MET A 8 7.77 -2.95 -2.56
N LEU A 9 8.55 -2.27 -1.72
CA LEU A 9 8.95 -0.88 -1.96
C LEU A 9 9.86 -0.74 -3.19
N ARG A 10 10.70 -1.72 -3.49
CA ARG A 10 11.48 -1.75 -4.75
C ARG A 10 10.55 -1.83 -5.96
N ALA A 11 9.53 -2.69 -5.93
CA ALA A 11 8.58 -2.81 -7.04
C ALA A 11 7.85 -1.49 -7.33
N TYR A 12 7.50 -0.70 -6.31
CA TYR A 12 6.90 0.63 -6.54
C TYR A 12 7.88 1.68 -7.05
N ARG A 13 9.19 1.57 -6.75
CA ARG A 13 10.20 2.50 -7.32
C ARG A 13 10.33 2.34 -8.83
N GLU A 14 10.01 1.17 -9.37
CA GLU A 14 9.96 0.93 -10.82
C GLU A 14 8.73 1.58 -11.50
N VAL A 15 7.78 2.12 -10.72
CA VAL A 15 6.63 2.87 -11.23
C VAL A 15 6.92 4.38 -11.13
N PRO A 16 7.23 5.08 -12.23
CA PRO A 16 7.79 6.45 -12.17
C PRO A 16 6.89 7.48 -11.49
N THR A 17 5.58 7.28 -11.54
CA THR A 17 4.59 8.19 -10.95
C THR A 17 4.20 7.82 -9.52
N ALA A 18 4.67 6.67 -9.01
CA ALA A 18 4.36 6.22 -7.67
C ALA A 18 5.33 6.84 -6.64
N GLN A 19 4.78 7.23 -5.50
CA GLN A 19 5.51 7.81 -4.37
C GLN A 19 5.04 7.20 -3.06
N LEU A 20 5.98 6.70 -2.28
CA LEU A 20 5.72 6.29 -0.90
C LEU A 20 5.34 7.51 -0.07
N ALA A 21 4.14 7.51 0.50
CA ALA A 21 3.67 8.56 1.38
C ALA A 21 4.03 8.28 2.84
N LEU A 22 3.80 7.04 3.29
CA LEU A 22 4.10 6.59 4.64
C LEU A 22 4.33 5.08 4.67
N SER A 23 5.13 4.63 5.63
CA SER A 23 5.28 3.22 5.96
C SER A 23 5.65 3.01 7.43
N GLY A 24 5.33 1.84 7.96
CA GLY A 24 5.66 1.48 9.34
C GLY A 24 4.87 0.27 9.84
N TYR A 25 5.16 -0.12 11.08
CA TYR A 25 4.36 -1.14 11.77
C TYR A 25 3.00 -0.57 12.19
N LEU A 26 1.93 -1.34 11.95
CA LEU A 26 0.56 -0.97 12.28
C LEU A 26 0.13 -1.46 13.66
N ASP A 27 0.82 -2.47 14.20
CA ASP A 27 0.62 -2.95 15.56
C ASP A 27 1.90 -2.85 16.40
N ILE A 28 1.72 -2.76 17.71
CA ILE A 28 2.81 -2.57 18.68
C ILE A 28 3.77 -3.77 18.72
N LYS A 29 3.27 -4.98 18.46
CA LYS A 29 4.12 -6.18 18.44
C LYS A 29 4.96 -6.26 17.17
N GLY A 30 4.69 -5.43 16.17
CA GLY A 30 5.38 -5.40 14.90
C GLY A 30 5.05 -6.60 14.02
N ASN A 31 3.86 -7.20 14.16
CA ASN A 31 3.44 -8.34 13.33
C ASN A 31 2.90 -7.93 11.97
N VAL A 32 2.48 -6.68 11.83
CA VAL A 32 1.85 -6.12 10.65
C VAL A 32 2.60 -4.85 10.27
N TRP A 33 3.17 -4.85 9.08
CA TRP A 33 3.73 -3.67 8.45
C TRP A 33 2.76 -3.16 7.37
N GLY A 34 2.67 -1.84 7.22
CA GLY A 34 1.85 -1.20 6.20
C GLY A 34 2.56 -0.08 5.48
N ALA A 35 2.07 0.23 4.29
CA ALA A 35 2.48 1.39 3.51
C ALA A 35 1.31 1.98 2.72
N ILE A 36 1.38 3.29 2.49
CA ILE A 36 0.51 4.01 1.56
C ILE A 36 1.37 4.53 0.42
N VAL A 37 1.01 4.17 -0.80
CA VAL A 37 1.67 4.63 -2.02
C VAL A 37 0.67 5.42 -2.85
N ARG A 38 1.06 6.64 -3.22
CA ARG A 38 0.25 7.52 -4.06
C ARG A 38 0.83 7.53 -5.46
N ASP A 39 0.00 7.66 -6.47
CA ASP A 39 0.45 7.80 -7.85
C ASP A 39 -0.03 9.10 -8.47
N GLY A 40 0.81 9.70 -9.31
CA GLY A 40 0.50 10.94 -10.03
C GLY A 40 -0.75 10.88 -10.92
N ARG A 41 -1.26 9.68 -11.24
CA ARG A 41 -2.53 9.46 -11.96
C ARG A 41 -3.75 9.46 -11.04
N GLY A 42 -3.56 9.68 -9.73
CA GLY A 42 -4.64 9.91 -8.76
C GLY A 42 -5.07 8.70 -7.94
N TRP A 43 -4.55 7.50 -8.17
CA TRP A 43 -4.83 6.33 -7.33
C TRP A 43 -3.91 6.27 -6.10
N VAL A 44 -4.38 5.54 -5.09
CA VAL A 44 -3.65 5.23 -3.86
C VAL A 44 -3.67 3.73 -3.64
N ASP A 45 -2.51 3.11 -3.44
CA ASP A 45 -2.43 1.73 -2.99
C ASP A 45 -2.20 1.69 -1.48
N MET A 46 -3.02 0.91 -0.78
CA MET A 46 -2.81 0.52 0.61
C MET A 46 -2.20 -0.89 0.62
N VAL A 47 -1.02 -1.01 1.23
CA VAL A 47 -0.30 -2.27 1.35
C VAL A 47 -0.23 -2.70 2.81
N THR A 48 -0.42 -3.99 3.04
CA THR A 48 -0.22 -4.64 4.33
C THR A 48 0.58 -5.92 4.15
N ILE A 49 1.52 -6.15 5.06
CA ILE A 49 2.30 -7.38 5.17
C ILE A 49 2.15 -7.86 6.60
N ALA A 50 1.49 -8.99 6.80
CA ALA A 50 1.28 -9.58 8.11
C ALA A 50 2.09 -10.86 8.26
N ALA A 51 2.77 -11.05 9.38
CA ALA A 51 3.33 -12.34 9.75
C ALA A 51 2.19 -13.36 9.93
N ASP A 52 2.32 -14.55 9.35
CA ASP A 52 1.39 -15.64 9.62
C ASP A 52 1.76 -16.31 10.97
N ALA A 53 0.75 -16.74 11.72
CA ALA A 53 0.96 -17.32 13.05
C ALA A 53 1.54 -18.73 12.92
N GLY A 54 2.83 -18.89 13.24
CA GLY A 54 3.47 -20.20 13.39
C GLY A 54 4.44 -20.60 12.27
N ASP A 55 4.71 -19.73 11.29
CA ASP A 55 5.75 -19.95 10.28
C ASP A 55 6.61 -18.70 10.04
N ALA A 56 7.66 -18.85 9.22
CA ALA A 56 8.53 -17.74 8.80
C ALA A 56 7.98 -16.97 7.59
N SER A 57 6.72 -17.22 7.20
CA SER A 57 6.10 -16.63 6.03
C SER A 57 5.34 -15.34 6.39
N CYS A 58 4.94 -14.60 5.36
CA CYS A 58 4.13 -13.40 5.52
C CYS A 58 3.05 -13.35 4.44
N ARG A 59 1.89 -12.83 4.81
CA ARG A 59 0.80 -12.52 3.89
C ARG A 59 0.89 -11.10 3.40
N LEU A 60 1.02 -10.93 2.08
CA LEU A 60 0.99 -9.62 1.43
C LEU A 60 -0.41 -9.33 0.87
N ARG A 61 -0.92 -8.13 1.12
CA ARG A 61 -2.10 -7.56 0.46
C ARG A 61 -1.79 -6.15 -0.04
N ALA A 62 -2.07 -5.89 -1.31
CA ALA A 62 -2.09 -4.55 -1.88
C ALA A 62 -3.49 -4.28 -2.44
N VAL A 63 -4.09 -3.17 -2.04
CA VAL A 63 -5.43 -2.75 -2.48
C VAL A 63 -5.32 -1.39 -3.13
N ARG A 64 -5.74 -1.29 -4.40
CA ARG A 64 -5.82 -0.03 -5.12
C ARG A 64 -7.14 0.66 -4.89
N LEU A 65 -7.05 1.91 -4.45
CA LEU A 65 -8.15 2.86 -4.35
C LEU A 65 -8.01 3.86 -5.49
N SER A 66 -9.00 3.90 -6.37
CA SER A 66 -9.08 4.90 -7.43
C SER A 66 -10.11 5.96 -7.05
N PRO A 67 -9.91 7.22 -7.46
CA PRO A 67 -10.93 8.25 -7.31
C PRO A 67 -12.22 7.80 -7.98
N GLN A 68 -13.35 7.94 -7.30
CA GLN A 68 -14.64 7.83 -7.95
C GLN A 68 -14.92 9.17 -8.63
N ALA A 69 -15.27 9.16 -9.92
CA ALA A 69 -15.75 10.37 -10.58
C ALA A 69 -17.02 10.84 -9.85
N THR A 70 -17.02 12.06 -9.34
CA THR A 70 -18.23 12.72 -8.87
C THR A 70 -18.97 13.24 -10.10
N ASP A 71 -20.01 12.53 -10.54
CA ASP A 71 -20.93 13.07 -11.53
C ASP A 71 -21.56 14.34 -10.94
N SER A 72 -21.01 15.49 -11.33
CA SER A 72 -21.52 16.79 -10.96
C SER A 72 -22.74 17.05 -11.83
N LYS A 73 -23.91 16.50 -11.44
CA LYS A 73 -25.18 17.01 -11.95
C LYS A 73 -25.51 18.31 -11.22
N GLU A 74 -24.77 19.37 -11.54
CA GLU A 74 -25.21 20.73 -11.25
C GLU A 74 -25.83 21.32 -12.51
N GLY A 75 -27.15 21.49 -12.45
CA GLY A 75 -27.91 22.54 -13.14
C GLY A 75 -27.81 22.60 -14.66
N SER A 76 -28.81 22.06 -15.34
CA SER A 76 -29.35 22.66 -16.57
C SER A 76 -30.87 22.68 -16.46
#